data_AF-A0A2V5JER1-F1
#
_entry.id   AF-A0A2V5JER1-F1
#
_cell.length_a   1.000
_cell.length_b   1.000
_cell.length_c   1.000
_cell.angle_alpha   90.00
_cell.angle_beta   90.00
_cell.angle_gamma   90.00
#
_symmetry.space_group_name_H-M   'P 1'
#
loop_
_entity.id
_entity.type
_entity.pdbx_description
1 polymer ?
#
loop_
_entity_poly.entity_id
_entity_poly.type
_entity_poly.pdbx_seq_one_letter_code
_entity_poly.pdbx_strand_id
1 'polypeptide(L)' 'MIVIEIRPHRWGWKVFEASGVEPVFPQKNQAIDYAQCRASFLSGEIRVLDSSALSRSTTRIESCECRYDGRRR' A
#
# COMPACT_ATOMS: atom_id res chain seq x y z
N MET A 1 0.06 -9.12 12.00
CA MET A 1 0.77 -7.85 11.77
C MET A 1 1.53 -7.94 10.47
N ILE A 2 1.04 -7.27 9.43
CA ILE A 2 1.82 -7.08 8.19
C ILE A 2 2.28 -5.63 8.10
N VAL A 3 3.49 -5.42 7.61
CA VAL A 3 4.00 -4.08 7.29
C VAL A 3 4.21 -4.04 5.79
N ILE A 4 3.53 -3.11 5.13
CA ILE A 4 3.64 -2.89 3.70
C ILE A 4 4.28 -1.53 3.48
N GLU A 5 5.44 -1.52 2.84
CA GLU A 5 6.16 -0.28 2.52
C GLU A 5 6.04 0.03 1.04
N ILE A 6 5.53 1.21 0.69
CA ILE A 6 5.43 1.69 -0.68
C ILE A 6 6.55 2.71 -0.91
N ARG A 7 7.38 2.47 -1.92
CA ARG A 7 8.52 3.34 -2.26
C ARG A 7 8.46 3.77 -3.72
N PRO A 8 8.94 4.99 -4.04
CA PRO A 8 9.13 5.40 -5.42
C PRO A 8 10.21 4.53 -6.07
N HIS A 9 9.95 4.09 -7.29
CA HIS A 9 10.83 3.29 -8.13
C HIS A 9 11.04 3.99 -9.47
N ARG A 10 12.16 3.72 -10.17
CA ARG A 10 12.48 4.35 -11.46
C ARG A 10 11.35 4.23 -12.51
N TRP A 11 10.49 3.22 -12.36
CA TRP A 11 9.41 2.89 -13.28
C TRP A 11 8.01 3.00 -12.64
N GLY A 12 7.88 3.69 -11.50
CA GLY A 12 6.61 3.85 -10.79
C GLY A 12 6.75 3.72 -9.27
N TRP A 13 6.00 2.81 -8.67
CA TRP A 13 5.88 2.59 -7.24
C TRP A 13 6.07 1.12 -6.91
N LYS A 14 7.05 0.81 -6.07
CA LYS A 14 7.33 -0.55 -5.63
C LYS A 14 6.75 -0.76 -4.24
N VAL A 15 5.97 -1.82 -4.08
CA VAL A 15 5.43 -2.24 -2.79
C VAL A 15 6.33 -3.33 -2.23
N PHE A 16 6.70 -3.20 -0.96
CA PHE A 16 7.52 -4.14 -0.22
C PHE A 16 6.65 -4.78 0.86
N GLU A 17 6.28 -6.04 0.64
CA GLU A 17 5.66 -6.86 1.66
C GLU A 17 6.74 -7.66 2.38
N ALA A 18 6.68 -7.74 3.73
CA ALA A 18 7.62 -8.54 4.53
C ALA A 18 7.67 -10.02 4.09
N SER A 19 6.63 -10.51 3.41
CA SER A 19 6.53 -11.84 2.81
C SER A 19 7.44 -12.06 1.59
N GLY A 20 8.27 -11.08 1.20
CA GLY A 20 9.16 -11.17 0.03
C GLY A 20 8.45 -10.89 -1.32
N VAL A 21 7.22 -10.37 -1.26
CA VAL A 21 6.41 -10.04 -2.44
C VAL A 21 6.67 -8.57 -2.79
N GLU A 22 7.11 -8.33 -4.02
CA GLU A 22 7.59 -7.02 -4.48
C GLU A 22 6.94 -6.52 -5.79
N PRO A 23 5.63 -6.25 -5.82
CA PRO A 23 4.96 -5.79 -7.03
C PRO A 23 5.33 -4.33 -7.33
N VAL A 24 5.46 -4.03 -8.62
CA VAL A 24 5.72 -2.68 -9.14
C VAL A 24 4.50 -2.20 -9.89
N PHE A 25 3.99 -1.03 -9.52
CA PHE A 25 2.84 -0.39 -10.13
C PHE A 25 3.26 0.92 -10.81
N PRO A 26 2.69 1.28 -11.97
CA PRO A 26 2.98 2.55 -12.63
C PRO A 26 2.43 3.76 -11.85
N GLN A 27 1.32 3.60 -11.11
CA GLN A 27 0.63 4.69 -10.41
C GLN A 27 0.64 4.51 -8.88
N LYS A 28 0.78 5.62 -8.14
CA LYS A 28 0.78 5.64 -6.66
C LYS A 28 -0.50 5.05 -6.08
N ASN A 29 -1.64 5.44 -6.65
CA ASN A 29 -2.96 5.01 -6.18
C ASN A 29 -3.13 3.50 -6.29
N GLN A 30 -2.65 2.88 -7.37
CA GLN A 30 -2.71 1.42 -7.53
C GLN A 30 -1.87 0.68 -6.47
N ALA A 31 -0.70 1.22 -6.12
CA ALA A 31 0.13 0.67 -5.05
C ALA A 31 -0.54 0.81 -3.67
N ILE A 32 -1.22 1.94 -3.42
CA ILE A 32 -1.97 2.19 -2.19
C ILE A 32 -3.17 1.26 -2.10
N ASP A 33 -3.97 1.14 -3.17
CA ASP A 33 -5.13 0.24 -3.22
C ASP A 33 -4.70 -1.20 -2.95
N TYR A 34 -3.61 -1.65 -3.59
CA TYR A 34 -3.04 -2.97 -3.33
C TYR A 34 -2.65 -3.14 -1.85
N ALA A 35 -1.91 -2.19 -1.26
CA ALA A 35 -1.48 -2.24 0.12
C ALA A 35 -2.66 -2.23 1.11
N GLN A 36 -3.67 -1.41 0.85
CA GLN A 36 -4.91 -1.37 1.63
C GLN A 36 -5.59 -2.72 1.61
N CYS A 37 -5.75 -3.32 0.43
CA CYS A 37 -6.44 -4.58 0.30
C CYS A 37 -5.68 -5.75 0.95
N ARG A 38 -4.35 -5.72 0.94
CA ARG A 38 -3.53 -6.68 1.69
C ARG A 38 -3.65 -6.47 3.20
N ALA A 39 -3.63 -5.22 3.68
CA ALA A 39 -3.80 -4.86 5.08
C ALA A 39 -5.24 -5.04 5.58
N SER A 40 -6.23 -5.18 4.69
CA SER A 40 -7.62 -5.45 5.07
C SER A 40 -7.82 -6.83 5.66
N PHE A 41 -7.13 -7.84 5.12
CA PHE A 41 -7.26 -9.22 5.59
C PHE A 41 -6.44 -9.48 6.85
N LEU A 42 -5.45 -8.64 7.13
CA LEU A 42 -4.50 -8.81 8.21
C LEU A 42 -4.22 -7.43 8.81
N SER A 43 -4.63 -7.20 10.06
CA SER A 43 -4.31 -5.96 10.78
C SER A 43 -2.83 -5.61 10.62
N GLY A 44 -2.57 -4.41 10.10
CA GLY A 44 -1.28 -4.07 9.49
C GLY A 44 -1.04 -2.57 9.35
N GLU A 45 0.21 -2.23 9.09
CA GLU A 45 0.67 -0.85 8.92
C GLU A 45 1.12 -0.64 7.47
N ILE A 46 0.58 0.40 6.83
CA ILE A 46 1.00 0.83 5.49
C ILE A 46 1.87 2.07 5.64
N ARG A 47 3.08 2.00 5.08
CA ARG A 47 4.07 3.07 5.12
C ARG A 47 4.32 3.53 3.70
N VAL A 48 3.92 4.75 3.37
CA VAL A 48 4.20 5.34 2.07
C VAL A 48 5.40 6.27 2.22
N LEU A 49 6.52 5.92 1.58
CA LEU A 49 7.63 6.86 1.38
C LEU A 49 7.32 7.69 0.14
N ASP A 50 7.21 9.00 0.32
CA ASP A 50 7.23 9.95 -0.80
C ASP A 50 8.68 10.41 -1.05
N SER A 51 9.02 10.72 -2.31
CA SER A 51 10.34 11.26 -2.68
C SER A 51 10.58 12.66 -2.11
N SER A 52 9.53 13.36 -1.68
CA SER A 52 9.66 14.57 -0.87
C SER A 52 9.96 14.18 0.57
N ALA A 53 11.18 14.49 1.04
CA ALA A 53 11.72 14.10 2.35
C ALA A 53 10.97 14.63 3.59
N LEU A 54 9.70 15.02 3.46
CA LEU A 54 8.91 15.67 4.51
C LEU A 54 7.57 14.96 4.82
N SER A 55 7.02 14.13 3.92
CA SER A 55 5.70 13.51 4.15
C SER A 55 5.80 11.99 4.21
N ARG A 56 6.07 11.48 5.42
CA ARG A 56 5.95 10.06 5.74
C ARG A 56 4.53 9.78 6.22
N SER A 57 3.62 9.55 5.28
CA SER A 57 2.25 9.18 5.62
C SER A 57 2.22 7.73 6.09
N THR A 58 1.97 7.54 7.39
CA THR A 58 1.78 6.23 8.00
C THR A 58 0.29 6.06 8.28
N THR A 59 -0.34 5.11 7.60
CA THR A 59 -1.75 4.79 7.84
C THR A 59 -1.79 3.46 8.57
N ARG A 60 -2.18 3.50 9.84
CA ARG A 60 -2.49 2.29 10.60
C ARG A 60 -3.86 1.82 10.19
N ILE A 61 -3.92 0.55 9.78
CA ILE A 61 -5.17 -0.11 9.45
C ILE A 61 -5.47 -1.07 10.60
N GLU A 62 -6.27 -0.56 11.55
CA GLU A 62 -6.75 -1.33 12.69
C GLU A 62 -7.99 -2.16 12.32
N SER A 63 -8.72 -1.74 11.29
CA SER A 63 -9.84 -2.45 10.68
C SER A 63 -10.10 -1.84 9.30
N CYS A 64 -9.96 -2.60 8.22
CA CYS A 64 -10.55 -2.18 6.95
C CYS A 64 -11.98 -2.66 6.87
N GLU A 65 -12.91 -1.72 6.79
CA GLU A 65 -14.05 -1.93 5.90
C GLU A 65 -13.48 -1.96 4.48
N CYS A 66 -13.12 -3.15 4.01
CA CYS A 66 -12.64 -3.38 2.65
C CYS A 66 -13.78 -3.04 1.67
N ARG A 67 -14.03 -1.76 1.39
CA ARG A 67 -14.92 -1.33 0.32
C ARG A 67 -14.20 -1.50 -1.02
N TYR A 68 -13.83 -2.75 -1.35
CA TYR A 68 -13.85 -3.12 -2.76
C TYR A 68 -15.33 -3.11 -3.16
N ASP A 69 -15.83 -1.93 -3.52
CA ASP A 69 -17.14 -1.81 -4.12
C ASP A 69 -17.05 -2.41 -5.52
N GLY A 70 -17.36 -3.69 -5.62
CA GLY A 70 -17.52 -4.42 -6.87
C GLY A 70 -18.69 -3.92 -7.74
N ARG A 71 -19.18 -2.69 -7.57
CA ARG A 71 -20.08 -2.02 -8.52
C ARG A 71 -19.37 -0.92 -9.29
N ARG A 72 -18.65 -1.32 -10.34
CA ARG A 72 -18.74 -0.61 -11.62
C ARG A 72 -18.92 -1.64 -12.72
N ARG A 73 -20.20 -1.90 -13.01
CA ARG A 73 -20.65 -2.34 -14.34
C ARG A 73 -20.26 -1.28 -15.37
#